data_AF-A0A5C5YXX6-F1
#
_entry.id   AF-A0A5C5YXX6-F1
#
_cell.length_a   1.000
_cell.length_b   1.000
_cell.length_c   1.000
_cell.angle_alpha   90.00
_cell.angle_beta   90.00
_cell.angle_gamma   90.00
#
_symmetry.space_group_name_H-M   'P 1'
#
loop_
_entity.id
_entity.type
_entity.pdbx_description
1 polymer ?
#
loop_
_entity_poly.entity_id
_entity_poly.type
_entity_poly.pdbx_seq_one_letter_code
_entity_poly.pdbx_strand_id
1 'polypeptide(L)'
;MRTLLSLALFVAAFSPASAQLIGYSRFPIERATDTLNGIDLDAPMSFKGFGMYFDGGSYGARFETDAGIEITLFLPHYGYWSDAARTQLQQPVVFPHKRNGKYIWIEIEPKSNANASLLDAIDSILARDELKRSQVTTLKRVRKCVEDRKPLKEVSERIELYKRNAAVAAGG
;
A
#
# COMPACT_ATOMS: atom_id res chain seq x y z
N MET A 1 -45.12 -14.78 -31.85
CA MET A 1 -44.53 -14.34 -30.57
C MET A 1 -43.26 -15.17 -30.31
N ARG A 2 -42.08 -14.54 -30.38
CA ARG A 2 -40.79 -15.18 -30.08
C ARG A 2 -40.23 -14.53 -28.82
N THR A 3 -40.29 -15.25 -27.70
CA THR A 3 -39.67 -14.84 -26.44
C THR A 3 -38.21 -15.28 -26.48
N LEU A 4 -37.28 -14.34 -26.63
CA LEU A 4 -35.85 -14.56 -26.46
C LEU A 4 -35.58 -14.61 -24.96
N LEU A 5 -35.22 -15.79 -24.46
CA LEU A 5 -34.74 -16.01 -23.10
C LEU A 5 -33.26 -15.57 -23.05
N SER A 6 -33.00 -14.34 -22.62
CA SER A 6 -31.64 -13.88 -22.36
C SER A 6 -31.13 -14.48 -21.07
N LEU A 7 -30.34 -15.54 -21.19
CA LEU A 7 -29.57 -16.11 -20.09
C LEU A 7 -28.39 -15.16 -19.81
N ALA A 8 -28.56 -14.24 -18.86
CA ALA A 8 -27.47 -13.42 -18.36
C ALA A 8 -26.54 -14.31 -17.53
N LEU A 9 -25.44 -14.76 -18.15
CA LEU A 9 -24.31 -15.36 -17.45
C LEU A 9 -23.66 -14.27 -16.59
N PHE A 10 -24.05 -14.17 -15.31
CA PHE A 10 -23.24 -13.52 -14.31
C PHE A 10 -21.99 -14.37 -14.10
N VAL A 11 -20.95 -14.12 -14.89
CA VAL A 11 -19.59 -14.49 -14.49
C VAL A 11 -19.29 -13.57 -13.31
N ALA A 12 -19.58 -14.04 -12.10
CA ALA A 12 -18.97 -13.51 -10.91
C ALA A 12 -17.46 -13.60 -11.13
N ALA A 13 -16.85 -12.48 -11.49
CA ALA A 13 -15.42 -12.32 -11.45
C ALA A 13 -15.04 -12.50 -9.98
N PHE A 14 -14.70 -13.74 -9.62
CA PHE A 14 -13.84 -14.00 -8.48
C PHE A 14 -12.57 -13.21 -8.77
N SER A 15 -12.51 -11.96 -8.34
CA SER A 15 -11.25 -11.29 -8.12
C SER A 15 -10.64 -12.10 -6.97
N PRO A 16 -9.62 -12.95 -7.19
CA PRO A 16 -8.86 -13.42 -6.05
C PRO A 16 -8.37 -12.14 -5.40
N ALA A 17 -8.82 -11.86 -4.18
CA ALA A 17 -8.38 -10.72 -3.40
C ALA A 17 -6.85 -10.65 -3.58
N SER A 18 -6.37 -9.61 -4.26
CA SER A 18 -5.04 -9.64 -4.87
C SER A 18 -4.02 -9.57 -3.75
N ALA A 19 -3.46 -10.72 -3.37
CA ALA A 19 -2.30 -10.75 -2.49
C ALA A 19 -1.17 -10.04 -3.20
N GLN A 20 -0.83 -8.83 -2.79
CA GLN A 20 0.30 -8.09 -3.34
C GLN A 20 1.57 -8.39 -2.52
N LEU A 21 1.44 -8.85 -1.27
CA LEU A 21 2.53 -9.37 -0.46
C LEU A 21 2.71 -10.90 -0.58
N ILE A 22 3.94 -11.39 -0.41
CA ILE A 22 4.22 -12.82 -0.19
C ILE A 22 3.68 -13.23 1.19
N GLY A 23 2.82 -14.25 1.23
CA GLY A 23 2.23 -14.77 2.45
C GLY A 23 3.11 -15.78 3.22
N TYR A 24 3.16 -15.59 4.54
CA TYR A 24 3.17 -16.59 5.64
C TYR A 24 4.43 -17.05 6.38
N SER A 25 5.66 -16.97 5.89
CA SER A 25 6.80 -17.53 6.69
C SER A 25 7.59 -16.53 7.53
N ARG A 26 7.51 -15.21 7.26
CA ARG A 26 8.30 -14.20 7.99
C ARG A 26 7.49 -13.24 8.86
N PHE A 27 6.25 -12.92 8.48
CA PHE A 27 5.38 -12.03 9.26
C PHE A 27 3.89 -12.41 9.11
N PRO A 28 3.07 -12.27 10.18
CA PRO A 28 1.61 -12.37 10.06
C PRO A 28 1.07 -11.19 9.25
N ILE A 29 0.37 -11.48 8.16
CA ILE A 29 -0.24 -10.50 7.26
C ILE A 29 -1.77 -10.63 7.33
N GLU A 30 -2.44 -9.52 7.60
CA GLU A 30 -3.89 -9.37 7.51
C GLU A 30 -4.23 -8.47 6.30
N ARG A 31 -5.46 -8.56 5.80
CA ARG A 31 -5.96 -7.62 4.79
C ARG A 31 -7.02 -6.72 5.33
N ALA A 32 -6.93 -5.45 5.00
CA ALA A 32 -7.98 -4.47 5.23
C ALA A 32 -8.77 -4.22 3.95
N THR A 33 -10.06 -4.56 4.01
CA THR A 33 -11.05 -4.35 2.94
C THR A 33 -12.12 -3.31 3.29
N ASP A 34 -12.42 -3.13 4.58
CA ASP A 34 -13.46 -2.20 5.02
C ASP A 34 -12.85 -1.08 5.88
N THR A 35 -12.25 -1.45 7.02
CA THR A 35 -11.57 -0.50 7.92
C THR A 35 -10.13 -0.92 8.20
N LEU A 36 -9.30 0.05 8.59
CA LEU A 36 -8.01 -0.23 9.22
C LEU A 36 -8.24 -0.50 10.70
N ASN A 37 -8.60 -1.74 11.06
CA ASN A 37 -8.86 -2.15 12.44
C ASN A 37 -7.77 -1.67 13.41
N GLY A 38 -8.11 -0.70 14.28
CA GLY A 38 -7.19 -0.11 15.26
C GLY A 38 -6.50 1.19 14.83
N ILE A 39 -6.90 1.78 13.71
CA ILE A 39 -6.47 3.12 13.27
C ILE A 39 -7.71 3.93 12.93
N ASP A 40 -7.86 5.06 13.61
CA ASP A 40 -8.82 6.07 13.23
C ASP A 40 -8.19 6.97 12.16
N LEU A 41 -8.55 6.76 10.89
CA LEU A 41 -8.09 7.58 9.77
C LEU A 41 -8.87 8.90 9.66
N ASP A 42 -10.00 9.03 10.36
CA ASP A 42 -10.81 10.25 10.40
C ASP A 42 -10.26 11.24 11.43
N ALA A 43 -9.43 10.76 12.37
CA ALA A 43 -8.70 11.60 13.29
C ALA A 43 -7.78 12.59 12.54
N PRO A 44 -7.72 13.86 12.98
CA PRO A 44 -6.77 14.81 12.42
C PRO A 44 -5.33 14.29 12.50
N MET A 45 -4.62 14.40 11.37
CA MET A 45 -3.25 13.93 11.23
C MET A 45 -2.38 14.99 10.57
N SER A 46 -1.07 14.89 10.80
CA SER A 46 -0.04 15.70 10.17
C SER A 46 1.01 14.81 9.51
N PHE A 47 1.51 15.23 8.35
CA PHE A 47 2.56 14.49 7.64
C PHE A 47 3.94 14.82 8.21
N LYS A 48 4.64 13.82 8.74
CA LYS A 48 5.94 13.97 9.42
C LYS A 48 7.12 13.73 8.50
N GLY A 49 6.95 12.93 7.45
CA GLY A 49 7.98 12.78 6.42
C GLY A 49 7.93 11.47 5.67
N PHE A 50 8.89 11.30 4.76
CA PHE A 50 9.02 10.12 3.92
C PHE A 50 10.48 9.69 3.86
N GLY A 51 10.74 8.40 3.97
CA GLY A 51 12.11 7.89 3.99
C GLY A 51 12.19 6.38 3.83
N MET A 52 13.42 5.91 3.59
CA MET A 52 13.74 4.49 3.45
C MET A 52 13.79 3.83 4.83
N TYR A 53 13.26 2.61 4.93
CA TYR A 53 13.33 1.77 6.13
C TYR A 53 14.59 0.89 6.14
N PHE A 54 14.87 0.26 7.27
CA PHE A 54 16.13 -0.45 7.57
C PHE A 54 16.45 -1.61 6.61
N ASP A 55 15.45 -2.14 5.90
CA ASP A 55 15.62 -3.28 4.98
C ASP A 55 16.26 -2.92 3.64
N GLY A 56 16.69 -1.66 3.47
CA GLY A 56 17.49 -1.21 2.33
C GLY A 56 16.70 -0.99 1.04
N GLY A 57 15.36 -1.02 1.10
CA GLY A 57 14.56 -0.82 -0.10
C GLY A 57 13.07 -0.58 0.08
N SER A 58 12.53 -0.76 1.28
CA SER A 58 11.17 -0.31 1.59
C SER A 58 11.17 1.15 1.98
N TYR A 59 10.06 1.83 1.72
CA TYR A 59 9.85 3.22 2.10
C TYR A 59 8.64 3.36 3.00
N GLY A 60 8.61 4.40 3.81
CA GLY A 60 7.42 4.72 4.61
C GLY A 60 7.10 6.20 4.61
N ALA A 61 5.82 6.50 4.46
CA ALA A 61 5.25 7.81 4.74
C ALA A 61 4.76 7.82 6.19
N ARG A 62 5.29 8.73 6.99
CA ARG A 62 4.99 8.86 8.42
C ARG A 62 4.01 9.99 8.65
N PHE A 63 3.02 9.70 9.48
CA PHE A 63 1.96 10.58 9.91
C PHE A 63 1.89 10.54 11.44
N GLU A 64 1.40 11.61 12.04
CA GLU A 64 1.13 11.65 13.47
C GLU A 64 -0.26 12.21 13.68
N THR A 65 -1.07 11.53 14.50
CA THR A 65 -2.36 12.06 14.94
C THR A 65 -2.16 13.16 15.98
N ASP A 66 -3.17 13.99 16.21
CA ASP A 66 -3.12 15.02 17.28
C ASP A 66 -2.96 14.42 18.69
N ALA A 67 -3.29 13.14 18.85
CA ALA A 67 -3.03 12.38 20.09
C ALA A 67 -1.58 11.88 20.23
N GLY A 68 -0.69 12.23 19.29
CA GLY A 68 0.72 11.83 19.28
C GLY A 68 0.97 10.40 18.81
N ILE A 69 -0.01 9.77 18.13
CA ILE A 69 0.14 8.40 17.63
C ILE A 69 0.81 8.44 16.26
N GLU A 70 1.98 7.82 16.14
CA GLU A 70 2.68 7.68 14.85
C GLU A 70 2.04 6.57 14.00
N ILE A 71 1.68 6.92 12.77
CA ILE A 71 1.10 6.05 11.75
C ILE A 71 2.10 6.01 10.60
N THR A 72 2.54 4.81 10.22
CA THR A 72 3.42 4.61 9.06
C THR A 72 2.66 3.90 7.94
N LEU A 73 2.56 4.54 6.79
CA LEU A 73 2.18 3.87 5.56
C LEU A 73 3.42 3.30 4.89
N PHE A 74 3.55 1.99 4.89
CA PHE A 74 4.70 1.27 4.37
C PHE A 74 4.49 0.86 2.91
N LEU A 75 5.52 1.10 2.10
CA LEU A 75 5.65 0.75 0.69
C LEU A 75 6.78 -0.29 0.58
N PRO A 76 6.46 -1.59 0.61
CA PRO A 76 7.46 -2.64 0.70
C PRO A 76 8.39 -2.68 -0.51
N HIS A 77 9.63 -3.06 -0.25
CA HIS A 77 10.60 -3.45 -1.25
C HIS A 77 10.05 -4.57 -2.15
N TYR A 78 10.45 -4.56 -3.42
CA TYR A 78 10.01 -5.51 -4.46
C TYR A 78 10.22 -7.00 -4.08
N GLY A 79 11.24 -7.26 -3.25
CA GLY A 79 11.50 -8.60 -2.71
C GLY A 79 10.35 -9.17 -1.86
N TYR A 80 9.47 -8.32 -1.30
CA TYR A 80 8.31 -8.76 -0.52
C TYR A 80 7.03 -8.93 -1.34
N TRP A 81 7.06 -8.57 -2.62
CA TRP A 81 5.87 -8.61 -3.46
C TRP A 81 5.59 -10.03 -3.91
N SER A 82 4.30 -10.38 -4.01
CA SER A 82 3.87 -11.62 -4.65
C SER A 82 4.24 -11.60 -6.14
N ASP A 83 4.35 -12.78 -6.76
CA ASP A 83 4.69 -12.86 -8.19
C ASP A 83 3.63 -12.20 -9.08
N ALA A 84 2.37 -12.23 -8.67
CA ALA A 84 1.28 -11.52 -9.34
C ALA A 84 1.50 -10.00 -9.30
N ALA A 85 1.78 -9.44 -8.11
CA ALA A 85 2.07 -8.02 -7.95
C ALA A 85 3.33 -7.60 -8.70
N ARG A 86 4.36 -8.44 -8.71
CA ARG A 86 5.60 -8.20 -9.47
C ARG A 86 5.36 -8.13 -10.97
N THR A 87 4.56 -9.04 -11.50
CA THR A 87 4.24 -9.12 -12.93
C THR A 87 3.43 -7.91 -13.37
N GLN A 88 2.48 -7.47 -12.55
CA GLN A 88 1.59 -6.36 -12.85
C GLN A 88 2.14 -4.99 -12.38
N LEU A 89 3.32 -4.98 -11.79
CA LEU A 89 3.93 -3.81 -11.13
C LEU A 89 2.96 -3.10 -10.17
N GLN A 90 2.23 -3.89 -9.37
CA GLN A 90 1.33 -3.37 -8.35
C GLN A 90 2.05 -3.28 -7.00
N GLN A 91 2.38 -2.06 -6.60
CA GLN A 91 2.96 -1.74 -5.31
C GLN A 91 2.00 -2.11 -4.17
N PRO A 92 2.37 -3.05 -3.29
CA PRO A 92 1.63 -3.28 -2.06
C PRO A 92 1.68 -2.03 -1.18
N VAL A 93 0.58 -1.76 -0.49
CA VAL A 93 0.48 -0.69 0.51
C VAL A 93 0.10 -1.32 1.83
N VAL A 94 0.90 -1.06 2.86
CA VAL A 94 0.85 -1.85 4.09
C VAL A 94 0.93 -0.95 5.31
N PHE A 95 0.18 -1.31 6.34
CA PHE A 95 0.24 -0.67 7.64
C PHE A 95 0.80 -1.64 8.69
N PRO A 96 1.97 -1.37 9.31
CA PRO A 96 2.46 -2.15 10.43
C PRO A 96 1.68 -1.77 11.70
N HIS A 97 1.01 -2.74 12.32
CA HIS A 97 0.21 -2.54 13.52
C HIS A 97 0.65 -3.48 14.64
N LYS A 98 0.54 -3.05 15.90
CA LYS A 98 0.84 -3.90 17.06
C LYS A 98 -0.47 -4.35 17.72
N ARG A 99 -0.79 -5.64 17.63
CA ARG A 99 -1.97 -6.25 18.26
C ARG A 99 -1.52 -7.33 19.24
N ASN A 100 -2.02 -7.28 20.47
CA ASN A 100 -1.70 -8.26 21.53
C ASN A 100 -0.18 -8.48 21.71
N GLY A 101 0.61 -7.39 21.68
CA GLY A 101 2.06 -7.44 21.83
C GLY A 101 2.84 -7.87 20.58
N LYS A 102 2.17 -8.29 19.49
CA LYS A 102 2.80 -8.77 18.26
C LYS A 102 2.60 -7.76 17.12
N TYR A 103 3.64 -7.59 16.30
CA TYR A 103 3.52 -6.84 15.06
C TYR A 103 2.81 -7.69 14.00
N ILE A 104 1.79 -7.11 13.39
CA ILE A 104 1.07 -7.62 12.23
C ILE A 104 1.20 -6.60 11.09
N TRP A 105 1.18 -7.08 9.86
CA TRP A 105 1.20 -6.25 8.67
C TRP A 105 -0.18 -6.26 8.03
N ILE A 106 -0.81 -5.10 7.95
CA ILE A 106 -2.15 -4.96 7.38
C ILE A 106 -1.99 -4.46 5.95
N GLU A 107 -2.15 -5.35 4.97
CA GLU A 107 -2.18 -4.98 3.56
C GLU A 107 -3.50 -4.31 3.21
N ILE A 108 -3.45 -3.16 2.53
CA ILE A 108 -4.63 -2.41 2.12
C ILE A 108 -5.04 -2.86 0.72
N GLU A 109 -6.27 -3.34 0.56
CA GLU A 109 -6.72 -3.84 -0.74
C GLU A 109 -6.97 -2.67 -1.74
N PRO A 110 -6.47 -2.75 -3.00
CA PRO A 110 -6.74 -1.73 -4.00
C PRO A 110 -8.24 -1.70 -4.30
N LYS A 111 -8.91 -0.56 -4.09
CA LYS A 111 -10.39 -0.36 -4.20
C LYS A 111 -11.23 -0.77 -2.98
N SER A 112 -10.61 -1.06 -1.84
CA SER A 112 -11.31 -1.18 -0.56
C SER A 112 -11.84 0.17 -0.05
N ASN A 113 -12.81 0.12 0.87
CA ASN A 113 -13.21 1.30 1.64
C ASN A 113 -12.03 1.82 2.46
N ALA A 114 -11.23 0.92 3.04
CA ALA A 114 -10.01 1.27 3.76
C ALA A 114 -9.02 2.08 2.89
N ASN A 115 -8.89 1.74 1.61
CA ASN A 115 -8.09 2.51 0.67
C ASN A 115 -8.69 3.88 0.36
N ALA A 116 -10.01 3.98 0.22
CA ALA A 116 -10.70 5.25 0.02
C ALA A 116 -10.50 6.18 1.22
N SER A 117 -10.74 5.69 2.45
CA SER A 117 -10.48 6.45 3.68
C SER A 117 -9.03 6.91 3.82
N LEU A 118 -8.06 6.08 3.41
CA LEU A 118 -6.65 6.48 3.40
C LEU A 118 -6.39 7.64 2.42
N LEU A 119 -6.99 7.60 1.23
CA LEU A 119 -6.86 8.68 0.25
C LEU A 119 -7.51 9.97 0.77
N ASP A 120 -8.69 9.88 1.37
CA ASP A 120 -9.41 11.03 1.96
C ASP A 120 -8.61 11.65 3.11
N ALA A 121 -7.98 10.83 3.95
CA ALA A 121 -7.09 11.31 5.01
C ALA A 121 -5.87 12.05 4.42
N ILE A 122 -5.25 11.52 3.37
CA ILE A 122 -4.13 12.19 2.69
C ILE A 122 -4.57 13.51 2.05
N ASP A 123 -5.75 13.54 1.42
CA ASP A 123 -6.30 14.75 0.80
C ASP A 123 -6.62 15.82 1.83
N SER A 124 -7.15 15.41 2.98
CA SER A 124 -7.39 16.30 4.12
C SER A 124 -6.11 16.95 4.63
N ILE A 125 -4.97 16.23 4.60
CA ILE A 125 -3.67 16.78 4.97
C ILE A 125 -3.15 17.74 3.87
N LEU A 126 -3.30 17.38 2.59
CA LEU A 126 -2.90 18.20 1.46
C LEU A 126 -3.67 19.52 1.36
N ALA A 127 -4.89 19.58 1.90
CA ALA A 127 -5.71 20.78 1.93
C ALA A 127 -5.29 21.79 3.02
N ARG A 128 -4.43 21.39 3.98
CA ARG A 128 -3.93 22.28 5.05
C ARG A 128 -2.74 23.10 4.56
N ASP A 129 -2.68 24.37 4.95
CA ASP A 129 -1.61 25.31 4.56
C ASP A 129 -0.33 25.20 5.41
N GLU A 130 -0.14 24.07 6.09
CA GLU A 130 0.94 23.85 7.06
C GLU A 130 2.15 23.12 6.44
N LEU A 131 2.00 22.63 5.22
CA LEU A 131 3.02 21.81 4.55
C LEU A 131 4.02 22.67 3.77
N LYS A 132 5.31 22.38 3.94
CA LYS A 132 6.34 22.89 3.03
C LYS A 132 6.10 22.34 1.63
N ARG A 133 6.49 23.10 0.60
CA ARG A 133 6.36 22.69 -0.82
C ARG A 133 6.90 21.29 -1.11
N SER A 134 8.04 20.91 -0.51
CA SER A 134 8.64 19.58 -0.67
C SER A 134 7.80 18.45 -0.05
N GLN A 135 7.12 18.73 1.07
CA GLN A 135 6.19 17.81 1.71
C GLN A 135 4.95 17.63 0.85
N VAL A 136 4.38 18.71 0.30
CA VAL A 136 3.24 18.65 -0.63
C VAL A 136 3.59 17.79 -1.85
N THR A 137 4.73 18.03 -2.49
CA THR A 137 5.17 17.22 -3.64
C THR A 137 5.33 15.75 -3.28
N THR A 138 5.89 15.45 -2.11
CA THR A 138 6.09 14.08 -1.65
C THR A 138 4.76 13.39 -1.36
N LEU A 139 3.87 14.05 -0.63
CA LEU A 139 2.59 13.49 -0.24
C LEU A 139 1.67 13.28 -1.46
N LYS A 140 1.71 14.17 -2.46
CA LYS A 140 1.01 13.94 -3.75
C LYS A 140 1.50 12.69 -4.48
N ARG A 141 2.81 12.41 -4.45
CA ARG A 141 3.37 11.17 -5.05
C ARG A 141 2.92 9.94 -4.27
N VAL A 142 2.98 9.99 -2.94
CA VAL A 142 2.49 8.90 -2.07
C VAL A 142 1.01 8.63 -2.32
N ARG A 143 0.17 9.66 -2.33
CA ARG A 143 -1.26 9.56 -2.67
C ARG A 143 -1.47 8.85 -3.99
N LYS A 144 -0.78 9.29 -5.05
CA LYS A 144 -0.88 8.69 -6.39
C LYS A 144 -0.42 7.23 -6.41
N CYS A 145 0.61 6.89 -5.66
CA CYS A 145 1.06 5.51 -5.48
C CYS A 145 -0.01 4.65 -4.79
N VAL A 146 -0.70 5.19 -3.77
CA VAL A 146 -1.82 4.50 -3.11
C VAL A 146 -2.97 4.30 -4.09
N GLU A 147 -3.36 5.33 -4.82
CA GLU A 147 -4.47 5.32 -5.78
C GLU A 147 -4.23 4.34 -6.94
N ASP A 148 -3.11 4.50 -7.65
CA ASP A 148 -2.84 3.77 -8.89
C ASP A 148 -2.15 2.42 -8.65
N ARG A 149 -1.69 2.16 -7.42
CA ARG A 149 -0.76 1.07 -7.05
C ARG A 149 0.50 1.04 -7.90
N LYS A 150 0.89 2.16 -8.51
CA LYS A 150 2.16 2.26 -9.24
C LYS A 150 3.29 2.53 -8.26
N PRO A 151 4.40 1.76 -8.30
CA PRO A 151 5.52 2.01 -7.42
C PRO A 151 6.07 3.42 -7.59
N LEU A 152 6.46 4.02 -6.46
CA LEU A 152 7.21 5.27 -6.48
C LEU A 152 8.52 5.09 -7.25
N LYS A 153 9.08 6.21 -7.74
CA LYS A 153 10.35 6.21 -8.47
C LYS A 153 11.45 5.53 -7.64
N GLU A 154 11.52 5.86 -6.35
CA GLU A 154 12.48 5.33 -5.40
C GLU A 154 12.39 3.80 -5.26
N VAL A 155 11.18 3.23 -5.32
CA VAL A 155 10.98 1.78 -5.30
C VAL A 155 11.29 1.18 -6.67
N SER A 156 10.86 1.84 -7.75
CA SER A 156 11.08 1.39 -9.13
C SER A 156 12.55 1.27 -9.50
N GLU A 157 13.38 2.22 -9.08
CA GLU A 157 14.84 2.17 -9.28
C GLU A 157 15.48 0.94 -8.60
N ARG A 158 14.90 0.49 -7.48
CA ARG A 158 15.35 -0.71 -6.76
C ARG A 158 14.88 -2.00 -7.43
N ILE A 159 13.73 -2.00 -8.11
CA ILE A 159 13.25 -3.15 -8.90
C ILE A 159 14.29 -3.56 -9.94
N GLU A 160 14.85 -2.59 -10.66
CA GLU A 160 15.85 -2.86 -11.71
C GLU A 160 17.18 -3.35 -11.14
N LEU A 161 17.58 -2.87 -9.96
CA LEU A 161 18.72 -3.43 -9.24
C LEU A 161 18.47 -4.88 -8.79
N TYR A 162 17.28 -5.15 -8.23
CA TYR A 162 16.89 -6.48 -7.78
C TYR A 162 16.90 -7.50 -8.92
N LYS A 163 16.28 -7.15 -10.07
CA LYS A 163 16.25 -8.01 -11.27
C LYS A 163 17.65 -8.34 -11.77
N ARG A 164 18.55 -7.35 -11.83
CA ARG A 164 19.95 -7.55 -12.25
C ARG A 164 20.69 -8.52 -11.32
N ASN A 165 20.56 -8.34 -10.01
CA ASN A 165 21.22 -9.20 -9.03
C ASN A 165 20.68 -10.64 -9.08
N ALA A 166 19.37 -10.81 -9.27
CA ALA A 166 18.75 -12.12 -9.42
C ALA A 166 19.23 -12.85 -10.70
N ALA A 167 19.40 -12.12 -11.81
CA ALA A 167 19.90 -12.69 -13.05
C ALA A 167 21.36 -13.17 -12.94
N VAL A 168 22.22 -12.42 -12.23
CA VAL A 168 23.60 -12.83 -11.94
C VAL A 168 23.64 -14.10 -11.09
N ALA A 169 22.80 -14.17 -10.05
CA ALA A 169 22.75 -15.33 -9.15
C ALA A 169 22.22 -16.61 -9.83
N ALA A 170 21.44 -16.49 -10.91
CA ALA A 170 20.91 -17.64 -11.65
C ALA A 170 21.83 -18.13 -12.78
N GLY A 171 22.85 -17.35 -13.15
CA GLY A 171 23.75 -17.63 -14.27
C GLY A 171 25.18 -18.02 -13.88
N GLY A 172 25.47 -18.21 -12.59
CA GLY A 172 26.75 -18.68 -12.06
C GLY A 172 26.58 -19.96 -11.25
#